data_AF-A0A8B8BWH0-F1
#
_entry.id   AF-A0A8B8BWH0-F1
#
_cell.length_a   1.000
_cell.length_b   1.000
_cell.length_c   1.000
_cell.angle_alpha   90.00
_cell.angle_beta   90.00
_cell.angle_gamma   90.00
#
_symmetry.space_group_name_H-M   'P 1'
#
loop_
_entity.id
_entity.type
_entity.pdbx_description
1 polymer ?
#
loop_
_entity_poly.entity_id
_entity_poly.type
_entity_poly.pdbx_seq_one_letter_code
_entity_poly.pdbx_strand_id
1 'polypeptide(L)'
;MTSIVEDINDRHMKPWAEACQRDGIDNTPLNPFIDQELLYNKNLSLDSAKLKGTGFTYSIPELKIDSLREILDDYIKCGLFPRSLLSAEMLWNCEAEHEETEEILANQNGS
;
A
#
# COMPACT_ATOMS: atom_id res chain seq x y z
N MET A 1 24.55 6.58 -4.01
CA MET A 1 23.09 6.81 -3.83
C MET A 1 22.41 7.08 -5.16
N THR A 2 22.89 8.02 -5.99
CA THR A 2 22.34 8.27 -7.34
C THR A 2 22.29 6.99 -8.19
N SER A 3 23.37 6.20 -8.19
CA SER A 3 23.39 4.91 -8.91
C SER A 3 22.37 3.88 -8.41
N ILE A 4 21.95 3.90 -7.13
CA ILE A 4 20.93 2.95 -6.64
C ILE A 4 19.55 3.32 -7.18
N VAL A 5 19.25 4.62 -7.26
CA VAL A 5 17.98 5.12 -7.81
C VAL A 5 17.91 4.82 -9.31
N GLU A 6 18.99 5.07 -10.03
CA GLU A 6 19.13 4.70 -11.44
C GLU A 6 18.92 3.19 -11.64
N ASP A 7 19.59 2.35 -10.85
CA ASP A 7 19.44 0.89 -10.91
C ASP A 7 17.99 0.43 -10.64
N ILE A 8 17.30 1.04 -9.67
CA ILE A 8 15.90 0.74 -9.36
C ILE A 8 15.02 1.15 -10.55
N ASN A 9 15.16 2.37 -11.04
CA ASN A 9 14.36 2.87 -12.14
C ASN A 9 14.55 2.03 -13.40
N ASP A 10 15.79 1.69 -13.77
CA ASP A 10 16.11 0.84 -14.92
C ASP A 10 15.48 -0.55 -14.81
N ARG A 11 15.41 -1.10 -13.59
CA ARG A 11 14.82 -2.43 -13.34
C ARG A 11 13.30 -2.45 -13.33
N HIS A 12 12.63 -1.34 -13.00
CA HIS A 12 11.17 -1.34 -12.80
C HIS A 12 10.39 -0.66 -13.94
N MET A 13 10.97 0.35 -14.59
CA MET A 13 10.31 1.11 -15.66
C MET A 13 9.86 0.22 -16.83
N LYS A 14 10.77 -0.65 -17.31
CA LYS A 14 10.49 -1.52 -18.46
C LYS A 14 9.45 -2.60 -18.12
N PRO A 15 9.59 -3.40 -17.04
CA PRO A 15 8.57 -4.39 -16.68
C PRO A 15 7.19 -3.77 -16.43
N TRP A 16 7.13 -2.56 -15.87
CA TRP A 16 5.88 -1.83 -15.70
C TRP A 16 5.23 -1.48 -17.04
N ALA A 17 5.99 -0.92 -17.98
CA ALA A 17 5.49 -0.57 -19.32
C ALA A 17 4.99 -1.82 -20.07
N GLU A 18 5.73 -2.92 -19.99
CA GLU A 18 5.34 -4.22 -20.58
C GLU A 18 4.06 -4.77 -19.95
N ALA A 19 3.90 -4.63 -18.63
CA ALA A 19 2.68 -5.05 -17.94
C ALA A 19 1.48 -4.18 -18.31
N CYS A 20 1.64 -2.86 -18.38
CA CYS A 20 0.59 -1.95 -18.83
C CYS A 20 0.16 -2.27 -20.27
N GLN A 21 1.13 -2.49 -21.18
CA GLN A 21 0.84 -2.86 -22.56
C GLN A 21 0.09 -4.21 -22.64
N ARG A 22 0.54 -5.21 -21.88
CA ARG A 22 -0.08 -6.55 -21.85
C ARG A 22 -1.53 -6.50 -21.38
N ASP A 23 -1.83 -5.63 -20.42
CA ASP A 23 -3.17 -5.53 -19.81
C ASP A 23 -4.03 -4.41 -20.43
N GLY A 24 -3.57 -3.75 -21.49
CA GLY A 24 -4.32 -2.72 -22.20
C GLY A 24 -4.50 -1.41 -21.43
N ILE A 25 -3.51 -1.05 -20.60
CA ILE A 25 -3.51 0.17 -19.78
C ILE A 25 -2.76 1.27 -20.52
N ASP A 26 -3.52 2.19 -21.12
CA ASP A 26 -2.96 3.32 -21.88
C ASP A 26 -2.65 4.53 -20.99
N ASN A 27 -3.40 4.71 -19.89
CA ASN A 27 -3.26 5.86 -19.00
C ASN A 27 -3.40 5.42 -17.53
N THR A 28 -2.28 5.44 -16.80
CA THR A 28 -2.26 5.18 -15.35
C THR A 28 -1.67 6.38 -14.61
N PRO A 29 -2.26 6.80 -13.47
CA PRO A 29 -1.68 7.82 -12.61
C PRO A 29 -0.47 7.29 -11.81
N LEU A 30 -0.21 5.98 -11.85
CA LEU A 30 0.89 5.35 -11.14
C LEU A 30 2.16 5.41 -11.98
N ASN A 31 3.25 5.84 -11.34
CA ASN A 31 4.57 5.91 -11.95
C ASN A 31 5.54 5.06 -11.12
N PRO A 32 6.19 4.03 -11.71
CA PRO A 32 7.16 3.20 -11.00
C PRO A 32 8.50 3.92 -10.76
N PHE A 33 8.69 5.13 -11.31
CA PHE A 33 9.88 5.94 -11.09
C PHE A 33 9.97 6.41 -9.63
N ILE A 34 11.14 6.26 -9.03
CA ILE A 34 11.46 6.79 -7.70
C ILE A 34 12.45 7.95 -7.78
N ASP A 35 12.12 9.04 -7.07
CA ASP A 35 13.03 10.18 -6.91
C ASP A 35 14.06 9.91 -5.80
N GLN A 36 15.30 10.34 -6.00
CA GLN A 36 16.37 10.21 -5.02
C GLN A 36 16.04 10.88 -3.68
N GLU A 37 15.23 11.95 -3.70
CA GLU A 37 14.84 12.65 -2.48
C GLU A 37 14.05 11.78 -1.49
N LEU A 38 13.30 10.79 -2.00
CA LEU A 38 12.50 9.87 -1.21
C LEU A 38 13.36 8.87 -0.41
N LEU A 39 14.61 8.65 -0.83
CA LEU A 39 15.55 7.76 -0.15
C LEU A 39 16.34 8.46 0.95
N TYR A 40 16.24 9.78 1.08
CA TYR A 40 16.79 10.46 2.24
C TYR A 40 15.95 10.12 3.47
N ASN A 41 16.59 10.00 4.64
CA ASN A 41 15.94 9.77 5.94
C ASN A 41 15.11 10.99 6.40
N LYS A 42 14.17 11.43 5.57
CA LYS A 42 13.16 12.42 5.91
C LYS A 42 11.91 11.68 6.33
N ASN A 43 11.54 11.85 7.59
CA ASN A 43 10.29 11.31 8.08
C ASN A 43 9.12 12.07 7.41
N LEU A 44 8.27 11.36 6.67
CA LEU A 44 7.09 11.91 5.99
C LEU A 44 5.85 11.99 6.91
N SER A 45 6.00 11.72 8.21
CA SER A 45 4.89 11.82 9.15
C SER A 45 4.46 13.27 9.34
N LEU A 46 3.14 13.46 9.29
CA LEU A 46 2.51 14.74 9.52
C LEU A 46 1.94 14.78 10.94
N ASP A 47 2.37 15.74 11.75
CA ASP A 47 1.70 16.02 13.01
C ASP A 47 0.29 16.54 12.73
N SER A 48 -0.68 15.74 13.15
CA SER A 48 -2.09 15.98 12.90
C SER A 48 -2.78 16.75 14.03
N ALA A 49 -2.06 17.21 15.05
CA ALA A 49 -2.65 17.91 16.20
C ALA A 49 -3.48 19.14 15.79
N LYS A 50 -2.96 19.96 14.86
CA LYS A 50 -3.67 21.13 14.34
C LYS A 50 -4.94 20.76 13.56
N LEU A 51 -4.89 19.67 12.79
CA LEU A 51 -6.05 19.18 12.04
C LEU A 51 -7.14 18.68 12.98
N LYS A 52 -6.79 17.88 13.99
CA LYS A 52 -7.73 17.43 15.02
C LYS A 52 -8.35 18.60 15.78
N GLY A 53 -7.60 19.68 15.99
CA GLY A 53 -8.09 20.91 16.63
C GLY A 53 -9.21 21.64 15.87
N THR A 54 -9.45 21.35 14.59
CA THR A 54 -10.57 21.94 13.83
C THR A 54 -11.89 21.20 14.03
N GLY A 55 -11.89 20.10 14.79
CA GLY A 55 -13.03 19.17 14.89
C GLY A 55 -13.02 18.10 13.79
N PHE A 56 -11.97 18.02 12.96
CA PHE A 56 -11.82 16.95 11.99
C PHE A 56 -11.65 15.59 12.65
N THR A 57 -12.41 14.61 12.18
CA THR A 57 -12.35 13.21 12.63
C THR A 57 -12.04 12.28 11.46
N TYR A 58 -11.11 11.36 11.65
CA TYR A 58 -10.82 10.34 10.64
C TYR A 58 -11.97 9.35 10.53
N SER A 59 -12.50 9.18 9.32
CA SER A 59 -13.43 8.08 9.02
C SER A 59 -12.75 6.71 9.07
N ILE A 60 -11.45 6.68 8.73
CA ILE A 60 -10.60 5.49 8.80
C ILE A 60 -9.38 5.86 9.66
N PRO A 61 -9.43 5.65 10.99
CA PRO A 61 -8.39 6.11 11.91
C PRO A 61 -7.09 5.30 11.85
N GLU A 62 -7.15 4.09 11.30
CA GLU A 62 -6.03 3.15 11.24
C GLU A 62 -5.87 2.62 9.82
N LEU A 63 -4.61 2.53 9.36
CA LEU A 63 -4.31 1.94 8.07
C LEU A 63 -4.47 0.41 8.18
N LYS A 64 -5.53 -0.11 7.57
CA LYS A 64 -5.78 -1.56 7.50
C LYS A 64 -5.37 -2.11 6.15
N ILE A 65 -4.86 -3.33 6.14
CA ILE A 65 -4.52 -4.04 4.91
C ILE A 65 -5.75 -4.16 4.00
N ASP A 66 -6.93 -4.41 4.55
CA ASP A 66 -8.17 -4.50 3.76
C ASP A 66 -8.51 -3.20 3.04
N SER A 67 -8.26 -2.03 3.67
CA SER A 67 -8.45 -0.73 3.01
C SER A 67 -7.45 -0.53 1.85
N LEU A 68 -6.22 -1.04 1.97
CA LEU A 68 -5.25 -1.01 0.86
C LEU A 68 -5.65 -1.95 -0.27
N ARG A 69 -6.21 -3.12 0.06
CA ARG A 69 -6.74 -4.08 -0.92
C ARG A 69 -7.90 -3.47 -1.70
N GLU A 70 -8.84 -2.82 -1.03
CA GLU A 70 -9.96 -2.13 -1.67
C GLU A 70 -9.49 -1.09 -2.70
N ILE A 71 -8.50 -0.26 -2.33
CA ILE A 71 -7.91 0.73 -3.24
C ILE A 71 -7.27 0.02 -4.45
N LEU A 72 -6.50 -1.04 -4.24
CA LEU A 72 -5.86 -1.77 -5.33
C LEU A 72 -6.89 -2.39 -6.28
N ASP A 73 -7.94 -3.01 -5.74
CA ASP A 73 -9.03 -3.60 -6.51
C ASP A 73 -9.73 -2.55 -7.37
N ASP A 74 -9.96 -1.35 -6.83
CA ASP A 74 -10.57 -0.25 -7.56
C ASP A 74 -9.66 0.27 -8.69
N TYR A 75 -8.35 0.35 -8.46
CA TYR A 75 -7.39 0.69 -9.50
C TYR A 75 -7.40 -0.33 -10.64
N ILE A 76 -7.53 -1.62 -10.32
CA ILE A 76 -7.61 -2.66 -11.35
C ILE A 76 -8.94 -2.58 -12.11
N LYS A 77 -10.07 -2.40 -11.42
CA LYS A 77 -11.40 -2.24 -12.05
C LYS A 77 -11.44 -1.02 -12.98
N CYS A 78 -10.76 0.06 -12.60
CA CYS A 78 -10.66 1.28 -13.41
C CYS A 78 -9.64 1.18 -14.56
N GLY A 79 -8.93 0.05 -14.72
CA GLY A 79 -7.89 -0.10 -15.74
C GLY A 79 -6.66 0.78 -15.47
N LEU A 80 -6.36 1.07 -14.21
CA LEU A 80 -5.25 1.93 -13.78
C LEU A 80 -4.07 1.13 -13.23
N PHE A 81 -4.23 -0.16 -12.95
CA PHE A 81 -3.16 -1.04 -12.47
C PHE A 81 -3.12 -2.35 -13.26
N PRO A 82 -1.94 -2.81 -13.72
CA PRO A 82 -1.81 -4.04 -14.50
C PRO A 82 -2.05 -5.28 -13.63
N ARG A 83 -3.21 -5.92 -13.81
CA ARG A 83 -3.62 -7.14 -13.10
C ARG A 83 -2.60 -8.27 -13.22
N SER A 84 -1.88 -8.36 -14.33
CA SER A 84 -0.86 -9.37 -14.57
C SER A 84 0.36 -9.28 -13.65
N LEU A 85 0.53 -8.18 -12.91
CA LEU A 85 1.55 -8.07 -11.85
C LEU A 85 1.11 -8.73 -10.54
N LEU A 86 -0.16 -9.11 -10.41
CA LEU A 86 -0.60 -9.91 -9.27
C LEU A 86 -0.12 -11.35 -9.46
N SER A 87 0.68 -11.87 -8.52
CA SER A 87 1.01 -13.30 -8.54
C SER A 87 -0.23 -14.12 -8.23
N ALA A 88 -0.37 -15.28 -8.89
CA ALA A 88 -1.44 -16.25 -8.59
C ALA A 88 -1.40 -16.76 -7.14
N GLU A 89 -0.25 -16.57 -6.47
CA GLU A 89 0.04 -16.94 -5.09
C GLU A 89 0.02 -15.74 -4.14
N MET A 90 -0.40 -14.55 -4.58
CA MET A 90 -0.79 -13.49 -3.65
C MET A 90 -2.06 -13.97 -2.95
N LEU A 91 -1.84 -14.59 -1.79
CA LEU A 91 -2.79 -15.03 -0.80
C LEU A 91 -3.67 -13.83 -0.37
N TRP A 92 -4.67 -13.50 -1.18
CA TRP A 92 -5.80 -12.67 -0.75
C TRP A 92 -6.63 -13.39 0.33
N ASN A 93 -6.43 -14.70 0.49
CA ASN A 93 -7.00 -15.51 1.56
C ASN A 93 -6.00 -15.65 2.71
N CYS A 94 -5.67 -14.55 3.40
CA CYS A 94 -5.39 -14.68 4.82
C CYS A 94 -6.76 -14.62 5.50
N GLU A 95 -7.33 -15.77 5.84
CA GLU A 95 -8.29 -15.79 6.94
C GLU A 95 -7.54 -15.21 8.13
N ALA A 96 -7.90 -13.99 8.53
CA ALA A 96 -7.41 -13.44 9.77
C ALA A 96 -7.90 -14.39 10.87
N GLU A 97 -6.99 -15.15 11.47
CA GLU A 97 -7.25 -15.80 12.75
C GLU A 97 -7.53 -14.70 13.78
N HIS A 98 -8.78 -14.29 13.84
CA HIS A 98 -9.35 -13.48 14.90
C HIS A 98 -9.64 -14.38 16.09
N GLU A 99 -8.64 -14.99 16.71
CA GLU A 99 -8.85 -15.67 17.98
C GLU A 99 -7.56 -15.82 18.78
N GLU A 100 -7.01 -14.73 19.34
CA GLU A 100 -6.13 -14.86 20.51
C GLU A 100 -5.94 -13.57 21.34
N THR A 101 -6.86 -12.59 21.25
CA THR A 101 -6.80 -11.38 22.10
C THR A 101 -7.81 -11.36 23.24
N GLU A 102 -8.77 -12.28 23.28
CA GLU A 102 -9.75 -12.39 24.38
C GLU A 102 -9.28 -13.36 25.50
N GLU A 103 -8.43 -14.35 25.21
CA GLU A 103 -7.96 -15.32 26.23
C GLU A 103 -6.90 -14.74 27.20
N ILE A 104 -6.10 -13.77 26.74
CA ILE A 104 -5.06 -13.14 27.59
C ILE A 104 -5.67 -12.13 28.58
N LEU A 105 -6.82 -11.52 28.24
CA LEU A 105 -7.52 -10.59 29.13
C LEU A 105 -8.43 -11.29 30.14
N ALA A 106 -8.94 -12.49 29.82
CA ALA A 106 -9.71 -13.31 30.77
C ALA A 106 -8.82 -13.91 31.88
N ASN A 107 -7.57 -14.25 31.57
CA ASN A 107 -6.66 -14.92 32.52
C ASN A 107 -5.87 -13.98 33.45
N GLN A 108 -6.09 -12.66 33.39
CA GLN A 108 -5.49 -11.70 34.34
C GLN A 108 -6.46 -11.20 35.43
N ASN A 109 -7.72 -11.60 35.39
CA ASN A 109 -8.74 -11.22 36.39
C ASN A 109 -9.38 -12.42 37.12
N GLY A 110 -8.77 -13.60 37.06
CA GLY A 110 -9.35 -14.81 37.66
C GLY A 110 -8.34 -15.87 38.06
N SER A 111 -7.56 -15.62 39.12
CA SER A 111 -7.17 -16.54 40.21
C SER A 111 -6.12 -15.92 41.12
#